data_AF-A0AA36B1A3-F1
#
_entry.id   AF-A0AA36B1A3-F1
#
_cell.length_a   1.000
_cell.length_b   1.000
_cell.length_c   1.000
_cell.angle_alpha   90.00
_cell.angle_beta   90.00
_cell.angle_gamma   90.00
#
_symmetry.space_group_name_H-M   'P 1'
#
loop_
_entity.id
_entity.type
_entity.pdbx_description
1 polymer ?
#
loop_
_entity_poly.entity_id
_entity_poly.type
_entity_poly.pdbx_seq_one_letter_code
_entity_poly.pdbx_strand_id
1 'polypeptide(L)'
;MLKLSVSCPSVVDNSGAALVKQLVSHTNGSGRNITMNNWFTSYGLAVDLLKNYRLTLVGNLRKNKIGLPPQFVATRGRTENTSLFGFQKNVTLTSYVPKEGKNVPLSTMQHDAAIDESTKENQRLISSTTKGGVETVDQLRSIYNVSKNTRHWPLTVFYTILNVAGINAYNIFMANSQTAIRRQKFWRELGFKLVEDHIHQHKTNLYLRKDLMQYFSASKGLPPKHHHEDSMQRCSLFLRSKDRKTRNCCQKCYKPICLEHAMHICIDCFAQSDEDDSTNNE
;
A
#
# COMPACT_ATOMS: atom_id res chain seq x y z
N MET A 1 -15.76 -31.31 -14.78
CA MET A 1 -16.54 -30.88 -13.60
C MET A 1 -15.74 -31.16 -12.35
N LEU A 2 -15.04 -30.15 -11.81
CA LEU A 2 -14.40 -30.25 -10.50
C LEU A 2 -15.51 -30.10 -9.45
N LYS A 3 -15.91 -31.21 -8.82
CA LYS A 3 -16.77 -31.18 -7.63
C LYS A 3 -15.95 -30.59 -6.49
N LEU A 4 -16.11 -29.29 -6.23
CA LEU A 4 -15.75 -28.69 -4.95
C LEU A 4 -16.69 -29.30 -3.90
N SER A 5 -16.24 -30.36 -3.23
CA SER A 5 -16.87 -30.85 -2.02
C SER A 5 -16.64 -29.81 -0.92
N VAL A 6 -17.60 -28.89 -0.77
CA VAL A 6 -17.67 -28.05 0.43
C VAL A 6 -18.15 -28.96 1.55
N SER A 7 -17.23 -29.67 2.18
CA SER A 7 -17.47 -30.29 3.48
C SER A 7 -17.80 -29.17 4.45
N CYS A 8 -19.01 -29.19 5.01
CA CYS A 8 -19.43 -28.29 6.08
C CYS A 8 -18.37 -28.34 7.19
N PRO A 9 -17.76 -27.22 7.61
CA PRO A 9 -16.70 -27.28 8.61
C PRO A 9 -17.29 -27.79 9.92
N SER A 10 -16.71 -28.88 10.44
CA SER A 10 -16.75 -29.23 11.85
C SER A 10 -16.67 -27.97 12.70
N VAL A 11 -17.51 -27.85 13.75
CA VAL A 11 -17.55 -26.71 14.69
C VAL A 11 -16.16 -26.11 14.88
N VAL A 12 -15.90 -24.99 14.18
CA VAL A 12 -14.58 -24.37 14.19
C VAL A 12 -14.46 -23.65 15.53
N ASP A 13 -13.47 -24.03 16.33
CA ASP A 13 -13.14 -23.29 17.53
C ASP A 13 -12.69 -21.88 17.14
N ASN A 14 -13.56 -20.91 17.38
CA ASN A 14 -13.31 -19.49 17.13
C ASN A 14 -12.80 -18.77 18.38
N SER A 15 -12.31 -19.51 19.39
CA SER A 15 -11.64 -18.94 20.55
C SER A 15 -10.42 -18.11 20.10
N GLY A 16 -10.12 -17.05 20.85
CA GLY A 16 -8.96 -16.21 20.55
C GLY A 16 -7.65 -17.01 20.49
N ALA A 17 -7.53 -18.09 21.27
CA ALA A 17 -6.37 -18.97 21.25
C ALA A 17 -6.29 -19.80 19.95
N ALA A 18 -7.41 -20.39 19.51
CA ALA A 18 -7.46 -21.15 18.27
C ALA A 18 -7.17 -20.26 17.05
N LEU A 19 -7.72 -19.04 17.01
CA LEU A 19 -7.44 -18.08 15.95
C LEU A 19 -5.95 -17.72 15.88
N VAL A 20 -5.30 -17.46 17.03
CA VAL A 20 -3.85 -17.20 17.04
C VAL A 20 -3.08 -18.38 16.48
N LYS A 21 -3.38 -19.61 16.93
CA LYS A 21 -2.71 -20.83 16.44
C LYS A 21 -2.87 -21.03 14.93
N GLN A 22 -4.05 -20.75 14.39
CA GLN A 22 -4.30 -20.79 12.95
C GLN A 22 -3.48 -19.74 12.21
N LEU A 23 -3.48 -18.49 12.69
CA LEU A 23 -2.74 -17.38 12.07
C LEU A 23 -1.23 -17.64 12.05
N VAL A 24 -0.67 -18.26 13.08
CA VAL A 24 0.78 -18.48 13.23
C VAL A 24 1.23 -19.84 12.68
N SER A 25 0.32 -20.62 12.10
CA SER A 25 0.62 -21.95 11.54
C SER A 25 1.79 -21.93 10.55
N HIS A 26 1.86 -20.92 9.69
CA HIS A 26 2.92 -20.73 8.71
C HIS A 26 4.27 -20.29 9.30
N THR A 27 4.29 -19.78 10.54
CA THR A 27 5.53 -19.40 11.24
C THR A 27 5.92 -20.39 12.33
N ASN A 28 5.25 -21.53 12.41
CA ASN A 28 5.56 -22.58 13.35
C ASN A 28 7.02 -23.03 13.24
N GLY A 29 7.71 -23.21 14.38
CA GLY A 29 9.10 -23.66 14.42
C GLY A 29 10.14 -22.56 14.16
N SER A 30 9.72 -21.33 13.82
CA SER A 30 10.64 -20.30 13.34
C SER A 30 11.41 -19.54 14.42
N GLY A 31 11.08 -19.70 15.70
CA GLY A 31 11.72 -18.94 16.78
C GLY A 31 11.34 -17.44 16.80
N ARG A 32 10.31 -17.04 16.04
CA ARG A 32 9.84 -15.65 15.99
C ARG A 32 9.04 -15.28 17.25
N ASN A 33 8.99 -13.98 17.50
CA ASN A 33 8.14 -13.40 18.52
C ASN A 33 6.79 -12.93 17.96
N ILE A 34 5.75 -13.09 18.75
CA ILE A 34 4.40 -12.61 18.49
C ILE A 34 4.04 -11.55 19.53
N THR A 35 3.69 -10.36 19.05
CA THR A 35 3.08 -9.33 19.90
C THR A 35 1.58 -9.29 19.67
N MET A 36 0.78 -9.40 20.74
CA MET A 36 -0.67 -9.42 20.62
C MET A 36 -1.39 -8.56 21.66
N ASN A 37 -2.62 -8.17 21.33
CA ASN A 37 -3.47 -7.39 22.23
C ASN A 37 -4.08 -8.27 23.34
N ASN A 38 -4.57 -7.62 24.40
CA ASN A 38 -5.07 -8.27 25.61
C ASN A 38 -6.26 -9.22 25.44
N TRP A 39 -6.96 -9.14 24.31
CA TRP A 39 -8.04 -10.05 23.95
C TRP A 39 -7.51 -11.46 23.69
N PHE A 40 -6.34 -11.55 23.02
CA PHE A 40 -5.71 -12.80 22.62
C PHE A 40 -4.70 -13.30 23.66
N THR A 41 -4.11 -12.41 24.46
CA THR A 41 -3.12 -12.77 25.47
C THR A 41 -3.70 -13.63 26.59
N SER A 42 -3.08 -14.80 26.81
CA SER A 42 -3.31 -15.62 28.01
C SER A 42 -2.05 -16.40 28.37
N TYR A 43 -1.92 -16.75 29.66
CA TYR A 43 -0.81 -17.56 30.15
C TYR A 43 -0.75 -18.94 29.46
N GLY A 44 -1.88 -19.64 29.36
CA GLY A 44 -1.95 -20.95 28.72
C GLY A 44 -1.48 -20.91 27.25
N LEU A 45 -1.93 -19.90 26.49
CA LEU A 45 -1.48 -19.72 25.10
C LEU A 45 0.02 -19.41 25.01
N ALA A 46 0.55 -18.59 25.92
CA ALA A 46 1.97 -18.25 25.94
C ALA A 46 2.87 -19.49 26.17
N VAL A 47 2.48 -20.35 27.13
CA VAL A 47 3.19 -21.61 27.39
C VAL A 47 3.09 -22.56 26.20
N ASP A 48 1.91 -22.65 25.60
CA ASP A 48 1.65 -23.55 24.48
C ASP A 48 2.42 -23.14 23.21
N LEU A 49 2.43 -21.85 22.85
CA LEU A 49 3.22 -21.33 21.73
C LEU A 49 4.72 -21.58 21.93
N LEU A 50 5.21 -21.43 23.17
CA LEU A 50 6.61 -21.65 23.46
C LEU A 50 7.00 -23.13 23.33
N LYS A 51 6.20 -24.04 23.93
CA LYS A 51 6.51 -25.47 23.96
C LYS A 51 6.24 -26.18 22.65
N ASN A 52 5.08 -25.93 22.05
CA ASN A 52 4.58 -26.71 20.93
C ASN A 52 4.84 -26.04 19.58
N TYR A 53 5.04 -24.71 19.55
CA TYR A 53 5.24 -23.97 18.31
C TYR A 53 6.63 -23.34 18.14
N ARG A 54 7.49 -23.39 19.17
CA ARG A 54 8.79 -22.69 19.20
C ARG A 54 8.63 -21.21 18.83
N LEU A 55 7.63 -20.56 19.41
CA LEU A 55 7.31 -19.14 19.21
C LEU A 55 7.26 -18.45 20.57
N THR A 56 7.76 -17.22 20.65
CA THR A 56 7.66 -16.41 21.86
C THR A 56 6.48 -15.44 21.77
N LEU A 57 5.96 -15.02 22.92
CA LEU A 57 4.81 -14.15 23.02
C LEU A 57 5.12 -12.96 23.93
N VAL A 58 4.70 -11.77 23.50
CA VAL A 58 4.59 -10.57 24.34
C VAL A 58 3.21 -9.98 24.19
N GLY A 59 2.55 -9.68 25.30
CA GLY A 59 1.22 -9.08 25.24
C GLY A 59 0.75 -8.60 26.60
N ASN A 60 -0.20 -7.68 26.61
CA ASN A 60 -0.80 -7.22 27.87
C ASN A 60 -1.85 -8.22 28.36
N LEU A 61 -1.87 -8.54 29.64
CA LEU A 61 -2.94 -9.31 30.26
C LEU A 61 -4.06 -8.39 30.76
N ARG A 62 -5.30 -8.89 30.74
CA ARG A 62 -6.43 -8.22 31.39
C ARG A 62 -6.37 -8.46 32.89
N LYS A 63 -6.72 -7.44 33.69
CA LYS A 63 -6.67 -7.47 35.15
C LYS A 63 -7.57 -8.54 35.78
N ASN A 64 -8.65 -8.90 35.10
CA ASN A 64 -9.61 -9.90 35.56
C ASN A 64 -9.25 -11.33 35.11
N LYS A 65 -8.05 -11.57 34.55
CA LYS A 65 -7.63 -12.92 34.20
C LYS A 65 -7.37 -13.73 35.47
N ILE A 66 -7.99 -14.90 35.52
CA ILE A 66 -7.80 -15.90 36.58
C ILE A 66 -6.33 -16.33 36.59
N GLY A 67 -5.72 -16.41 37.78
CA GLY A 67 -4.33 -16.82 37.97
C GLY A 67 -3.32 -15.67 38.09
N LEU A 68 -3.74 -14.40 38.02
CA LEU A 68 -2.86 -13.27 38.32
C LEU A 68 -2.74 -13.06 39.84
N PRO A 69 -1.52 -12.99 40.40
CA PRO A 69 -1.36 -12.68 41.82
C PRO A 69 -1.85 -11.27 42.14
N PRO A 70 -2.53 -11.04 43.27
CA PRO A 70 -3.06 -9.73 43.65
C PRO A 70 -2.01 -8.63 43.65
N GLN A 71 -0.75 -8.92 43.95
CA GLN A 71 0.37 -7.98 43.97
C GLN A 71 0.67 -7.38 42.58
N PHE A 72 0.36 -8.10 41.50
CA PHE A 72 0.54 -7.64 40.11
C PHE A 72 -0.63 -6.79 39.63
N VAL A 73 -1.81 -6.94 40.23
CA VAL A 73 -3.03 -6.19 39.89
C VAL A 73 -3.19 -4.96 40.79
N ALA A 74 -2.85 -5.10 42.07
CA ALA A 74 -2.88 -4.07 43.07
C ALA A 74 -1.77 -3.05 42.83
N THR A 75 -2.16 -1.79 42.85
CA THR A 75 -1.29 -0.67 42.50
C THR A 75 -1.48 0.51 43.46
N ARG A 76 -2.50 0.41 44.34
CA ARG A 76 -2.63 1.36 45.45
C ARG A 76 -1.39 1.22 46.34
N GLY A 77 -0.72 2.33 46.62
CA GLY A 77 0.50 2.36 47.44
C GLY A 77 1.81 2.05 46.70
N ARG A 78 1.79 1.81 45.38
CA ARG A 78 3.04 1.67 44.59
C ARG A 78 3.46 3.01 43.99
N THR A 79 4.75 3.31 44.04
CA THR A 79 5.35 4.52 43.47
C THR A 79 5.31 4.49 41.93
N GLU A 80 5.13 5.66 41.32
CA GLU A 80 5.11 5.80 39.87
C GLU A 80 6.42 5.36 39.22
N ASN A 81 6.33 4.81 38.02
CA ASN A 81 7.43 4.30 37.21
C ASN A 81 8.20 3.14 37.85
N THR A 82 7.57 2.40 38.75
CA THR A 82 8.12 1.14 39.26
C THR A 82 7.56 -0.08 38.52
N SER A 83 8.43 -1.08 38.34
CA SER A 83 8.10 -2.39 37.81
C SER A 83 8.20 -3.45 38.91
N LEU A 84 7.31 -4.43 38.85
CA LEU A 84 7.35 -5.65 39.66
C LEU A 84 7.46 -6.82 38.69
N PHE A 85 8.42 -7.70 38.90
CA PHE A 85 8.66 -8.86 38.06
C PHE A 85 8.27 -10.14 38.79
N GLY A 86 7.66 -11.07 38.06
CA GLY A 86 7.31 -12.40 38.50
C GLY A 86 7.84 -13.39 37.49
N PHE A 87 8.71 -14.28 37.95
CA PHE A 87 9.36 -15.27 37.09
C PHE A 87 8.79 -16.64 37.36
N GLN A 88 8.48 -17.34 36.28
CA GLN A 88 8.22 -18.78 36.27
C GLN A 88 9.12 -19.37 35.19
N LYS A 89 9.56 -20.63 35.34
CA LYS A 89 10.57 -21.31 34.47
C LYS A 89 10.85 -20.63 33.13
N ASN A 90 9.83 -20.58 32.26
CA ASN A 90 9.94 -20.04 30.92
C ASN A 90 9.00 -18.85 30.60
N VAL A 91 8.42 -18.19 31.63
CA VAL A 91 7.51 -17.06 31.45
C VAL A 91 7.80 -15.96 32.49
N THR A 92 7.87 -14.72 32.01
CA THR A 92 8.05 -13.52 32.84
C THR A 92 6.77 -12.67 32.79
N LEU A 93 6.24 -12.39 33.98
CA LEU A 93 5.13 -11.48 34.20
C LEU A 93 5.69 -10.16 34.74
N THR A 94 5.29 -9.04 34.16
CA THR A 94 5.74 -7.72 34.61
C THR A 94 4.52 -6.86 34.92
N SER A 95 4.50 -6.22 36.09
CA SER A 95 3.48 -5.24 36.48
C SER A 95 4.12 -3.86 36.64
N TYR A 96 3.76 -2.95 35.73
CA TYR A 96 4.32 -1.61 35.67
C TYR A 96 3.27 -0.55 36.03
N VAL A 97 3.68 0.43 36.84
CA VAL A 97 2.84 1.56 37.25
C VAL A 97 3.25 2.81 36.46
N PRO A 98 2.59 3.15 35.34
CA PRO A 98 2.85 4.41 34.62
C PRO A 98 2.30 5.62 35.39
N LYS A 99 2.70 6.83 34.96
CA LYS A 99 2.11 8.11 35.39
C LYS A 99 0.59 8.17 35.17
N GLU A 100 0.10 7.58 34.08
CA GLU A 100 -1.33 7.44 33.79
C GLU A 100 -1.68 6.01 33.38
N GLY A 101 -2.69 5.43 34.02
CA GLY A 101 -3.15 4.06 33.75
C GLY A 101 -2.33 2.98 34.47
N LYS A 102 -2.54 1.71 34.13
CA LYS A 102 -1.83 0.54 34.70
C LYS A 102 -1.79 -0.57 33.66
N ASN A 103 -0.60 -1.11 33.38
CA ASN A 103 -0.41 -2.17 32.40
C ASN A 103 0.29 -3.38 33.05
N VAL A 104 -0.23 -4.58 32.77
CA VAL A 104 0.34 -5.85 33.22
C VAL A 104 0.81 -6.64 31.99
N PRO A 105 1.99 -6.32 31.43
CA PRO A 105 2.59 -7.11 30.35
C PRO A 105 2.99 -8.52 30.81
N LEU A 106 2.76 -9.49 29.93
CA LEU A 106 3.24 -10.87 30.00
C LEU A 106 4.21 -11.11 28.83
N SER A 107 5.29 -11.83 29.10
CA SER A 107 6.32 -12.13 28.11
C SER A 107 6.89 -13.53 28.32
N THR A 108 7.23 -14.20 27.23
CA THR A 108 8.03 -15.43 27.26
C THR A 108 9.41 -15.24 26.63
N MET A 109 9.78 -14.00 26.29
CA MET A 109 11.03 -13.70 25.57
C MET A 109 12.26 -13.59 26.46
N GLN A 110 12.12 -13.08 27.67
CA GLN A 110 13.25 -12.75 28.55
C GLN A 110 13.02 -13.33 29.94
N HIS A 111 13.99 -14.09 30.45
CA HIS A 111 14.11 -14.53 31.85
C HIS A 111 15.12 -13.68 32.59
N ASP A 112 14.97 -12.36 32.49
CA ASP A 112 15.82 -11.46 33.24
C ASP A 112 15.02 -10.25 33.71
N ALA A 113 15.42 -9.74 34.88
CA ALA A 113 14.89 -8.54 35.51
C ALA A 113 15.67 -7.28 35.08
N ALA A 114 16.64 -7.41 34.18
CA ALA A 114 17.48 -6.30 33.73
C ALA A 114 16.63 -5.12 33.23
N ILE A 115 16.77 -3.98 33.90
CA ILE A 115 16.21 -2.69 33.53
C ILE A 115 17.38 -1.86 33.01
N ASP A 116 17.34 -1.41 31.76
CA ASP A 116 18.35 -0.46 31.27
C ASP A 116 18.11 0.90 31.93
N GLU A 117 19.08 1.35 32.73
CA GLU A 117 19.03 2.59 33.52
C GLU A 117 19.11 3.84 32.64
N SER A 118 19.64 3.74 31.41
CA SER A 118 19.76 4.87 30.49
C SER A 118 18.42 5.28 29.85
N THR A 119 17.52 4.31 29.64
CA THR A 119 16.22 4.47 28.97
C THR A 119 15.01 4.14 29.86
N LYS A 120 15.22 3.68 31.11
CA LYS A 120 14.19 3.03 31.96
C LYS A 120 13.51 1.87 31.24
N GLU A 121 14.31 1.12 30.50
CA GLU A 121 13.85 0.18 29.48
C GLU A 121 13.39 -1.13 30.13
N ASN A 122 12.08 -1.33 30.13
CA ASN A 122 11.43 -2.53 30.64
C ASN A 122 10.90 -3.37 29.46
N GLN A 123 10.44 -4.58 29.74
CA GLN A 123 9.63 -5.44 28.86
C GLN A 123 8.42 -4.71 28.21
N ARG A 124 7.98 -3.59 28.81
CA ARG A 124 7.04 -2.62 28.25
C ARG A 124 7.49 -2.06 26.90
N LEU A 125 8.78 -1.77 26.69
CA LEU A 125 9.28 -1.13 25.48
C LEU A 125 9.17 -2.04 24.26
N ILE A 126 9.55 -3.32 24.41
CA ILE A 126 9.38 -4.33 23.35
C ILE A 126 7.90 -4.44 22.96
N SER A 127 7.01 -4.48 23.97
CA SER A 127 5.57 -4.51 23.73
C SER A 127 5.07 -3.22 23.05
N SER A 128 5.58 -2.04 23.40
CA SER A 128 5.12 -0.77 22.81
C SER A 128 5.64 -0.57 21.39
N THR A 129 6.88 -0.96 21.09
CA THR A 129 7.49 -0.79 19.76
C THR A 129 6.81 -1.69 18.73
N THR A 130 6.47 -2.92 19.12
CA THR A 130 5.93 -3.92 18.18
C THR A 130 4.40 -3.93 18.08
N LYS A 131 3.70 -3.26 19.01
CA LYS A 131 2.22 -3.22 19.02
C LYS A 131 1.62 -2.44 17.84
N GLY A 132 2.37 -1.50 17.26
CA GLY A 132 1.87 -0.65 16.17
C GLY A 132 1.75 -1.32 14.80
N GLY A 133 2.19 -2.57 14.61
CA GLY A 133 2.22 -3.21 13.29
C GLY A 133 0.85 -3.29 12.60
N VAL A 134 -0.14 -3.87 13.30
CA VAL A 134 -1.52 -3.99 12.77
C VAL A 134 -2.20 -2.62 12.69
N GLU A 135 -2.03 -1.77 13.70
CA GLU A 135 -2.59 -0.41 13.75
C GLU A 135 -2.10 0.44 12.56
N THR A 136 -0.84 0.26 12.15
CA THR A 136 -0.27 0.94 10.98
C THR A 136 -0.96 0.50 9.69
N VAL A 137 -1.23 -0.79 9.52
CA VAL A 137 -1.94 -1.30 8.34
C VAL A 137 -3.37 -0.75 8.28
N ASP A 138 -4.06 -0.69 9.43
CA ASP A 138 -5.41 -0.11 9.51
C ASP A 138 -5.40 1.39 9.19
N GLN A 139 -4.41 2.13 9.69
CA GLN A 139 -4.24 3.55 9.36
C GLN A 139 -3.98 3.74 7.86
N LEU A 140 -3.10 2.93 7.25
CA LEU A 140 -2.81 2.99 5.82
C LEU A 140 -4.04 2.67 4.98
N ARG A 141 -4.81 1.67 5.39
CA ARG A 141 -6.09 1.31 4.77
C ARG A 141 -7.09 2.47 4.84
N SER A 142 -7.11 3.23 5.93
CA SER A 142 -7.99 4.40 6.06
C SER A 142 -7.57 5.55 5.13
N ILE A 143 -6.27 5.79 4.96
CA ILE A 143 -5.75 6.89 4.13
C ILE A 143 -5.92 6.56 2.64
N TYR A 144 -5.65 5.33 2.23
CA TYR A 144 -5.69 4.90 0.82
C TYR A 144 -6.80 3.87 0.60
N ASN A 145 -8.05 4.26 0.92
CA ASN A 145 -9.20 3.36 0.88
C ASN A 145 -9.89 3.35 -0.50
N VAL A 146 -10.02 2.18 -1.11
CA VAL A 146 -10.78 1.99 -2.37
C VAL A 146 -12.25 1.63 -2.14
N SER A 147 -12.66 1.43 -0.88
CA SER A 147 -14.02 0.98 -0.55
C SER A 147 -15.06 2.03 -0.97
N LYS A 148 -16.18 1.55 -1.50
CA LYS A 148 -17.37 2.37 -1.80
C LYS A 148 -18.52 1.97 -0.90
N ASN A 149 -19.43 2.91 -0.65
CA ASN A 149 -20.68 2.60 0.05
C ASN A 149 -21.45 1.55 -0.75
N THR A 150 -21.81 0.44 -0.10
CA THR A 150 -22.48 -0.70 -0.72
C THR A 150 -23.39 -1.38 0.28
N ARG A 151 -24.51 -1.91 -0.21
CA ARG A 151 -25.42 -2.77 0.58
C ARG A 151 -25.07 -4.25 0.49
N HIS A 152 -24.05 -4.62 -0.27
CA HIS A 152 -23.63 -5.99 -0.48
C HIS A 152 -22.35 -6.28 0.30
N TRP A 153 -22.47 -7.05 1.38
CA TRP A 153 -21.33 -7.39 2.25
C TRP A 153 -20.14 -8.07 1.51
N PRO A 154 -20.32 -8.87 0.43
CA PRO A 154 -19.18 -9.45 -0.27
C PRO A 154 -18.27 -8.40 -0.90
N LEU A 155 -18.85 -7.29 -1.38
CA LEU A 155 -18.08 -6.17 -1.92
C LEU A 155 -17.24 -5.49 -0.82
N THR A 156 -17.75 -5.40 0.41
CA THR A 156 -16.98 -4.89 1.55
C THR A 156 -15.75 -5.75 1.83
N VAL A 157 -15.88 -7.07 1.76
CA VAL A 157 -14.74 -8.00 1.89
C VAL A 157 -13.78 -7.84 0.72
N PHE A 158 -14.29 -7.77 -0.51
CA PHE A 158 -13.48 -7.54 -1.71
C PHE A 158 -12.64 -6.26 -1.62
N TYR A 159 -13.24 -5.13 -1.24
CA TYR A 159 -12.50 -3.88 -1.06
C TYR A 159 -11.47 -3.96 0.08
N THR A 160 -11.76 -4.73 1.13
CA THR A 160 -10.79 -4.99 2.20
C THR A 160 -9.57 -5.73 1.66
N ILE A 161 -9.78 -6.78 0.88
CA ILE A 161 -8.71 -7.55 0.24
C ILE A 161 -7.91 -6.65 -0.69
N LEU A 162 -8.58 -5.84 -1.51
CA LEU A 162 -7.91 -4.96 -2.47
C LEU A 162 -7.01 -3.92 -1.79
N ASN A 163 -7.48 -3.32 -0.69
CA ASN A 163 -6.66 -2.40 0.11
C ASN A 163 -5.41 -3.10 0.69
N VAL A 164 -5.56 -4.27 1.28
CA VAL A 164 -4.44 -5.04 1.87
C VAL A 164 -3.47 -5.50 0.78
N ALA A 165 -3.99 -5.95 -0.36
CA ALA A 165 -3.18 -6.38 -1.49
C ALA A 165 -2.29 -5.26 -2.01
N GLY A 166 -2.80 -4.04 -2.15
CA GLY A 166 -1.98 -2.92 -2.62
C GLY A 166 -0.95 -2.43 -1.58
N ILE A 167 -1.23 -2.54 -0.28
CA ILE A 167 -0.21 -2.31 0.77
C ILE A 167 0.92 -3.34 0.65
N ASN A 168 0.57 -4.63 0.51
CA ASN A 168 1.54 -5.70 0.36
C ASN A 168 2.34 -5.57 -0.93
N ALA A 169 1.69 -5.21 -2.05
CA ALA A 169 2.36 -4.96 -3.32
C ALA A 169 3.39 -3.83 -3.21
N TYR A 170 3.05 -2.73 -2.54
CA TYR A 170 4.01 -1.65 -2.27
C TYR A 170 5.18 -2.12 -1.41
N ASN A 171 4.93 -2.91 -0.36
CA ASN A 171 6.01 -3.44 0.49
C ASN A 171 6.96 -4.36 -0.28
N ILE A 172 6.43 -5.24 -1.13
CA ILE A 172 7.23 -6.11 -2.01
C ILE A 172 8.03 -5.26 -3.02
N PHE A 173 7.37 -4.28 -3.64
CA PHE A 173 8.04 -3.36 -4.57
C PHE A 173 9.21 -2.65 -3.90
N MET A 174 9.01 -2.09 -2.71
CA MET A 174 10.05 -1.40 -1.94
C MET A 174 11.16 -2.34 -1.46
N ALA A 175 10.85 -3.60 -1.14
CA ALA A 175 11.86 -4.57 -0.75
C ALA A 175 12.76 -4.97 -1.93
N ASN A 176 12.19 -5.04 -3.13
CA ASN A 176 12.92 -5.46 -4.34
C ASN A 176 13.57 -4.28 -5.09
N SER A 177 13.05 -3.07 -4.92
CA SER A 177 13.49 -1.88 -5.64
C SER A 177 14.28 -0.99 -4.68
N GLN A 178 15.56 -0.74 -4.97
CA GLN A 178 16.36 0.24 -4.21
C GLN A 178 15.92 1.71 -4.47
N THR A 179 14.84 1.91 -5.21
CA THR A 179 14.30 3.22 -5.56
C THR A 179 13.24 3.66 -4.57
N ALA A 180 13.49 4.76 -3.86
CA ALA A 180 12.51 5.38 -2.98
C ALA A 180 11.43 6.12 -3.78
N ILE A 181 10.32 5.44 -4.07
CA ILE A 181 9.14 6.06 -4.69
C ILE A 181 8.13 6.41 -3.60
N ARG A 182 7.57 7.63 -3.64
CA ARG A 182 6.46 7.99 -2.76
C ARG A 182 5.27 7.06 -3.02
N ARG A 183 4.71 6.48 -1.96
CA ARG A 183 3.56 5.57 -2.00
C ARG A 183 2.44 6.04 -2.95
N GLN A 184 2.01 7.30 -2.88
CA GLN A 184 0.98 7.86 -3.77
C GLN A 184 1.30 7.70 -5.27
N LYS A 185 2.57 7.89 -5.65
CA LYS A 185 3.01 7.74 -7.05
C LYS A 185 2.90 6.28 -7.49
N PHE A 186 3.32 5.34 -6.63
CA PHE A 186 3.17 3.90 -6.86
C PHE A 186 1.71 3.52 -7.12
N TRP A 187 0.77 3.94 -6.27
CA TRP A 187 -0.65 3.62 -6.45
C TRP A 187 -1.23 4.18 -7.74
N ARG A 188 -0.85 5.41 -8.10
CA ARG A 188 -1.29 6.03 -9.36
C ARG A 188 -0.81 5.22 -10.56
N GLU A 189 0.46 4.83 -10.56
CA GLU A 189 1.07 4.06 -11.64
C GLU A 189 0.48 2.64 -11.74
N LEU A 190 0.29 1.98 -10.59
CA LEU A 190 -0.41 0.70 -10.50
C LEU A 190 -1.83 0.81 -11.08
N GLY A 191 -2.57 1.85 -10.70
CA GLY A 191 -3.91 2.10 -11.22
C GLY A 191 -3.92 2.23 -12.73
N PHE A 192 -3.03 3.03 -13.31
CA PHE A 192 -2.92 3.18 -14.77
C PHE A 192 -2.52 1.88 -15.46
N LYS A 193 -1.56 1.12 -14.91
CA LYS A 193 -1.13 -0.16 -15.47
C LYS A 193 -2.26 -1.20 -15.51
N LEU A 194 -3.10 -1.25 -14.47
CA LEU A 194 -4.22 -2.20 -14.42
C LEU A 194 -5.32 -1.92 -15.45
N VAL A 195 -5.48 -0.66 -15.90
CA VAL A 195 -6.47 -0.29 -16.92
C VAL A 195 -5.89 -0.13 -18.32
N GLU A 196 -4.56 -0.22 -18.48
CA GLU A 196 -3.85 0.05 -19.74
C GLU A 196 -4.39 -0.83 -20.89
N ASP A 197 -4.50 -2.14 -20.67
CA ASP A 197 -5.00 -3.08 -21.68
C ASP A 197 -6.47 -2.83 -22.05
N HIS A 198 -7.30 -2.52 -21.05
CA HIS A 198 -8.71 -2.15 -21.29
C HIS A 198 -8.81 -0.86 -22.10
N ILE A 199 -7.99 0.16 -21.78
CA ILE A 199 -7.92 1.41 -22.54
C ILE A 199 -7.52 1.11 -24.00
N HIS A 200 -6.53 0.24 -24.21
CA HIS A 200 -6.11 -0.16 -25.54
C HIS A 200 -7.22 -0.87 -26.33
N GLN A 201 -7.97 -1.78 -25.72
CA GLN A 201 -9.13 -2.43 -26.34
C GLN A 201 -10.27 -1.45 -26.64
N HIS A 202 -10.47 -0.44 -25.79
CA HIS A 202 -11.51 0.56 -26.03
C HIS A 202 -11.15 1.55 -27.15
N LYS A 203 -9.87 1.78 -27.44
CA LYS A 203 -9.43 2.61 -28.59
C LYS A 203 -9.84 2.03 -29.94
N THR A 204 -9.91 0.71 -30.06
CA THR A 204 -10.31 0.04 -31.31
C THR A 204 -11.82 0.05 -31.52
N ASN A 205 -12.61 0.54 -30.56
CA ASN A 205 -14.05 0.65 -30.69
C ASN A 205 -14.41 1.91 -31.50
N LEU A 206 -14.95 1.70 -32.71
CA LEU A 206 -15.36 2.74 -33.66
C LEU A 206 -16.48 3.66 -33.11
N TYR A 207 -17.23 3.21 -32.11
CA TYR A 207 -18.31 3.97 -31.49
C TYR A 207 -17.88 4.73 -30.23
N LEU A 208 -16.58 4.74 -29.92
CA LEU A 208 -16.07 5.48 -28.79
C LEU A 208 -16.24 6.99 -29.02
N ARG A 209 -16.75 7.67 -28.00
CA ARG A 209 -16.98 9.11 -28.03
C ARG A 209 -15.68 9.88 -28.30
N LYS A 210 -15.73 10.91 -29.15
CA LYS A 210 -14.54 11.62 -29.68
C LYS A 210 -13.69 12.28 -28.58
N ASP A 211 -14.32 12.75 -27.50
CA ASP A 211 -13.69 13.30 -26.29
C ASP A 211 -12.82 12.25 -25.56
N LEU A 212 -13.32 11.02 -25.43
CA LEU A 212 -12.59 9.89 -24.85
C LEU A 212 -11.45 9.43 -25.77
N MET A 213 -11.69 9.38 -27.09
CA MET A 213 -10.61 9.11 -28.06
C MET A 213 -9.48 10.13 -27.95
N GLN A 214 -9.80 11.42 -27.83
CA GLN A 214 -8.80 12.47 -27.71
C GLN A 214 -8.00 12.34 -26.42
N TYR A 215 -8.65 12.01 -25.29
CA TYR A 215 -7.97 11.75 -24.01
C TYR A 215 -7.03 10.53 -24.09
N PHE A 216 -7.48 9.46 -24.73
CA PHE A 216 -6.69 8.24 -24.87
C PHE A 216 -5.52 8.40 -25.84
N SER A 217 -5.66 9.20 -26.89
CA SER A 217 -4.56 9.61 -27.78
C SER A 217 -3.60 10.56 -27.06
N ALA A 218 -4.09 11.39 -26.13
CA ALA A 218 -3.29 12.33 -25.36
C ALA A 218 -2.44 11.72 -24.24
N SER A 219 -2.84 10.56 -23.73
CA SER A 219 -2.14 9.85 -22.65
C SER A 219 -0.76 9.31 -23.04
N LYS A 220 -0.47 9.16 -24.34
CA LYS A 220 0.90 9.09 -24.86
C LYS A 220 1.30 10.52 -25.18
N GLY A 221 2.24 11.08 -24.40
CA GLY A 221 2.58 12.50 -24.38
C GLY A 221 2.36 13.21 -25.72
N LEU A 222 1.37 14.12 -25.75
CA LEU A 222 1.21 15.01 -26.89
C LEU A 222 2.53 15.76 -27.10
N PRO A 223 3.01 15.90 -28.36
CA PRO A 223 3.85 17.04 -28.68
C PRO A 223 3.10 18.30 -28.22
N PRO A 224 3.79 19.29 -27.62
CA PRO A 224 3.17 20.42 -26.94
C PRO A 224 2.03 20.98 -27.78
N LYS A 225 0.87 21.22 -27.15
CA LYS A 225 -0.26 21.91 -27.79
C LYS A 225 0.31 23.18 -28.42
N HIS A 226 0.41 23.18 -29.75
CA HIS A 226 0.94 24.33 -30.47
C HIS A 226 -0.02 25.48 -30.22
N HIS A 227 0.48 26.51 -29.55
CA HIS A 227 -0.21 27.77 -29.44
C HIS A 227 -0.41 28.27 -30.87
N HIS A 228 -1.61 28.10 -31.43
CA HIS A 228 -2.10 29.04 -32.41
C HIS A 228 -2.22 30.35 -31.63
N GLU A 229 -1.15 31.14 -31.62
CA GLU A 229 -1.30 32.56 -31.33
C GLU A 229 -2.30 33.07 -32.37
N ASP A 230 -3.47 33.55 -31.92
CA ASP A 230 -4.47 34.20 -32.79
C ASP A 230 -3.92 35.47 -33.49
N SER A 231 -2.66 35.82 -33.21
CA SER A 231 -1.93 36.93 -33.80
C SER A 231 -1.33 36.57 -35.16
N MET A 232 -1.50 37.47 -36.13
CA MET A 232 -1.02 37.29 -37.49
C MET A 232 0.51 37.50 -37.52
N GLN A 233 1.27 36.43 -37.73
CA GLN A 233 2.73 36.46 -37.76
C GLN A 233 3.24 36.69 -39.19
N ARG A 234 4.44 37.24 -39.35
CA ARG A 234 5.01 37.46 -40.69
C ARG A 234 5.50 36.14 -41.31
N CYS A 235 5.24 35.95 -42.60
CA CYS A 235 5.78 34.84 -43.36
C CYS A 235 7.33 34.84 -43.35
N SER A 236 7.89 33.71 -42.92
CA SER A 236 9.32 33.46 -42.77
C SER A 236 10.12 33.45 -44.08
N LEU A 237 9.45 33.23 -45.21
CA LEU A 237 10.07 33.12 -46.54
C LEU A 237 10.08 34.45 -47.32
N PHE A 238 9.39 35.49 -46.82
CA PHE A 238 9.44 36.83 -47.42
C PHE A 238 10.56 37.70 -46.85
N LEU A 239 11.21 38.48 -47.73
CA LEU A 239 12.09 39.60 -47.37
C LEU A 239 11.35 40.69 -46.58
N ARG A 240 12.08 41.46 -45.74
CA ARG A 240 11.47 42.45 -44.81
C ARG A 240 10.66 43.54 -45.49
N SER A 241 10.94 43.81 -46.75
CA SER A 241 10.26 44.81 -47.56
C SER A 241 8.82 44.46 -47.96
N LYS A 242 8.43 43.18 -47.99
CA LYS A 242 7.09 42.75 -48.46
C LYS A 242 6.09 42.44 -47.33
N ASP A 243 6.50 42.59 -46.06
CA ASP A 243 5.79 42.30 -44.79
C ASP A 243 4.43 41.61 -44.89
N ARG A 244 4.41 40.37 -45.39
CA ARG A 244 3.17 39.60 -45.52
C ARG A 244 2.90 38.79 -44.28
N LYS A 245 1.76 39.04 -43.64
CA LYS A 245 1.33 38.33 -42.44
C LYS A 245 0.45 37.12 -42.79
N THR A 246 0.56 36.06 -42.01
CA THR A 246 -0.10 34.76 -42.18
C THR A 246 -0.49 34.20 -40.82
N ARG A 247 -1.51 33.34 -40.81
CA ARG A 247 -1.86 32.50 -39.66
C ARG A 247 -1.45 31.03 -39.86
N ASN A 248 -0.93 30.71 -41.05
CA ASN A 248 -0.59 29.34 -41.42
C ASN A 248 0.87 29.05 -41.08
N CYS A 249 1.13 27.84 -40.61
CA CYS A 249 2.47 27.36 -40.27
C CYS A 249 2.76 26.04 -40.99
N CYS A 250 4.04 25.78 -41.26
CA CYS A 250 4.47 24.49 -41.79
C CYS A 250 4.23 23.39 -40.75
N GLN A 251 3.60 22.27 -41.14
CA GLN A 251 3.31 21.17 -40.23
C GLN A 251 4.57 20.46 -39.70
N LYS A 252 5.66 20.45 -40.50
CA LYS A 252 6.93 19.81 -40.13
C LYS A 252 7.83 20.71 -39.27
N CYS A 253 7.99 21.99 -39.64
CA CYS A 253 8.95 22.89 -38.99
C CYS A 253 8.34 24.07 -38.23
N TYR A 254 7.01 24.20 -38.22
CA TYR A 254 6.23 25.20 -37.50
C TYR A 254 6.53 26.67 -37.82
N LYS A 255 7.28 26.94 -38.89
CA LYS A 255 7.55 28.31 -39.34
C LYS A 255 6.30 28.92 -39.99
N PRO A 256 5.98 30.21 -39.73
CA PRO A 256 4.86 30.89 -40.37
C PRO A 256 5.12 31.03 -41.87
N ILE A 257 4.17 30.58 -42.69
CA ILE A 257 4.24 30.58 -44.16
C ILE A 257 2.93 31.09 -44.75
N CYS A 258 3.00 31.94 -45.78
CA CYS A 258 1.81 32.38 -46.51
C CYS A 258 1.38 31.30 -47.52
N LEU A 259 0.16 31.42 -48.05
CA LEU A 259 -0.37 30.48 -49.05
C LEU A 259 0.44 30.43 -50.35
N GLU A 260 1.15 31.50 -50.73
CA GLU A 260 2.02 31.48 -51.91
C GLU A 260 3.27 30.62 -51.75
N HIS A 261 3.76 30.48 -50.51
CA HIS A 261 4.89 29.60 -50.21
C HIS A 261 4.44 28.25 -49.66
N ALA A 262 3.12 28.01 -49.59
CA ALA A 262 2.56 26.74 -49.20
C ALA A 262 2.27 25.91 -50.45
N MET A 263 2.58 24.62 -50.39
CA MET A 263 2.10 23.65 -51.37
C MET A 263 0.84 22.98 -50.84
N HIS A 264 -0.17 22.87 -51.69
CA HIS A 264 -1.37 22.10 -51.42
C HIS A 264 -1.15 20.69 -51.94
N ILE A 265 -1.14 19.71 -51.03
CA ILE A 265 -1.02 18.29 -51.35
C ILE A 265 -2.28 17.63 -50.81
N CYS A 266 -2.98 16.83 -51.62
CA CYS A 266 -4.11 16.05 -51.12
C CYS A 266 -3.62 14.89 -50.24
N ILE A 267 -4.51 14.34 -49.42
CA ILE A 267 -4.17 13.30 -48.45
C ILE A 267 -3.53 12.08 -49.14
N ASP A 268 -4.04 11.71 -50.32
CA ASP A 268 -3.55 10.55 -51.06
C ASP A 268 -2.14 10.76 -51.62
N CYS A 269 -1.85 11.93 -52.20
CA CYS A 269 -0.51 12.26 -52.70
C CYS A 269 0.51 12.45 -51.56
N PHE A 270 0.05 12.87 -50.38
CA PHE A 270 0.92 12.98 -49.20
C PHE A 270 1.31 11.59 -48.68
N ALA A 271 0.36 10.66 -48.61
CA ALA A 271 0.60 9.29 -48.16
C ALA A 271 1.62 8.54 -49.06
N GLN A 272 1.56 8.76 -50.38
CA GLN A 272 2.50 8.18 -51.33
C GLN A 272 3.95 8.71 -51.14
N SER A 273 4.10 9.99 -50.77
CA SER A 273 5.43 10.59 -50.59
C SER A 273 6.19 10.12 -49.34
N ASP A 274 5.48 9.65 -48.30
CA ASP A 274 6.12 9.11 -47.09
C ASP A 274 6.55 7.63 -47.27
N GLU A 275 5.99 6.89 -48.24
CA GLU A 275 6.40 5.51 -48.54
C GLU A 275 7.73 5.45 -49.31
N ASP A 276 7.95 6.35 -50.28
CA ASP A 276 9.16 6.40 -51.10
C ASP A 276 10.44 6.80 -50.34
N ASP A 277 10.31 7.59 -49.26
CA ASP A 277 11.45 8.00 -48.41
C ASP A 277 11.96 6.86 -47.50
N SER A 278 11.19 5.78 -47.35
CA SER A 278 11.55 4.61 -46.54
C SER A 278 12.33 3.53 -47.31
N THR A 279 12.33 3.59 -48.65
CA THR A 279 12.97 2.60 -49.53
C THR A 279 14.37 2.97 -50.01
N ASN A 280 14.93 4.13 -49.62
CA ASN A 280 16.26 4.60 -50.06
C ASN A 280 17.35 4.59 -48.96
N ASN A 281 17.19 3.76 -47.92
CA ASN A 281 18.23 3.51 -46.91
C ASN A 281 18.62 2.01 -46.87
N GLU A 282 19.03 1.47 -48.01
CA GLU A 282 19.91 0.28 -48.09
C GLU A 282 21.26 0.66 -48.72
#